data_AF-A0A0C1MPB4-F1
#
_entry.id   AF-A0A0C1MPB4-F1
#
_cell.length_a   1.000
_cell.length_b   1.000
_cell.length_c   1.000
_cell.angle_alpha   90.00
_cell.angle_beta   90.00
_cell.angle_gamma   90.00
#
_symmetry.space_group_name_H-M   'P 1'
#
loop_
_entity.id
_entity.type
_entity.pdbx_description
1 polymer ?
#
loop_
_entity_poly.entity_id
_entity_poly.type
_entity_poly.pdbx_seq_one_letter_code
_entity_poly.pdbx_strand_id
1 'polypeptide(L)'
;MSPLLQELDIDGVVLSPFGIFTCVCIHHEGDIEANISGEMWHASKEGSSQFFLNPLNASKIRASKLADCIGASCGVRDIVTFNNGVRFYPGRPANCFDNSQVPIEVMRYTQCIFSHEQLRYFEQGLYAASHGLNQSRQTAS
;
A
#
# COMPACT_ATOMS: atom_id res chain seq x y z
N MET A 1 -3.35 12.92 7.36
CA MET A 1 -2.97 11.52 7.13
C MET A 1 -2.86 10.84 8.49
N SER A 2 -3.36 9.60 8.66
CA SER A 2 -3.30 8.90 9.96
C SER A 2 -1.82 8.66 10.37
N PRO A 3 -1.43 8.90 11.64
CA PRO A 3 -0.09 8.61 12.15
C PRO A 3 0.37 7.17 11.92
N LEU A 4 -0.55 6.20 12.03
CA LEU A 4 -0.28 4.79 11.77
C LEU A 4 0.10 4.57 10.30
N LEU A 5 -0.68 5.14 9.38
CA LEU A 5 -0.40 4.99 7.95
C LEU A 5 0.95 5.58 7.58
N GLN A 6 1.32 6.72 8.19
CA GLN A 6 2.64 7.32 7.99
C GLN A 6 3.77 6.43 8.52
N GLU A 7 3.61 5.81 9.69
CA GLU A 7 4.61 4.89 10.25
C GLU A 7 4.78 3.61 9.41
N LEU A 8 3.68 3.12 8.85
CA LEU A 8 3.69 1.96 7.98
C LEU A 8 4.08 2.29 6.52
N ASP A 9 4.34 3.56 6.20
CA ASP A 9 4.61 4.02 4.84
C ASP A 9 3.51 3.58 3.85
N ILE A 10 2.26 3.82 4.24
CA ILE A 10 1.04 3.57 3.46
C ILE A 10 0.39 4.92 3.14
N ASP A 11 0.16 5.20 1.87
CA ASP A 11 -0.41 6.47 1.42
C ASP A 11 -1.93 6.54 1.63
N GLY A 12 -2.61 5.40 1.55
CA GLY A 12 -4.05 5.33 1.74
C GLY A 12 -4.55 3.94 2.07
N VAL A 13 -5.73 3.89 2.70
CA VAL A 13 -6.47 2.64 2.93
C VAL A 13 -7.92 2.84 2.52
N VAL A 14 -8.48 1.84 1.85
CA VAL A 14 -9.91 1.76 1.55
C VAL A 14 -10.50 0.61 2.35
N LEU A 15 -11.43 0.93 3.26
CA LEU A 15 -12.26 -0.05 3.94
C LEU A 15 -13.54 -0.25 3.14
N SER A 16 -13.82 -1.48 2.71
CA SER A 16 -15.02 -1.79 1.94
C SER A 16 -15.57 -3.17 2.30
N PRO A 17 -16.85 -3.46 2.03
CA PRO A 17 -17.42 -4.80 2.20
C PRO A 17 -16.68 -5.90 1.44
N PHE A 18 -15.93 -5.54 0.37
CA PHE A 18 -15.26 -6.46 -0.54
C PHE A 18 -13.79 -6.71 -0.18
N GLY A 19 -13.23 -5.94 0.75
CA GLY A 19 -11.82 -5.99 1.08
C GLY A 19 -11.30 -4.73 1.78
N ILE A 20 -10.13 -4.86 2.38
CA ILE A 20 -9.31 -3.77 2.91
C ILE A 20 -8.15 -3.59 1.92
N PHE A 21 -8.09 -2.44 1.28
CA PHE A 21 -7.09 -2.18 0.23
C PHE A 21 -6.08 -1.14 0.72
N THR A 22 -4.82 -1.55 0.89
CA THR A 22 -3.72 -0.62 1.15
C THR A 22 -3.18 -0.10 -0.17
N CYS A 23 -2.95 1.21 -0.24
CA CYS A 23 -2.42 1.88 -1.41
C CYS A 23 -1.04 2.46 -1.07
N VAL A 24 -0.03 2.06 -1.85
CA VAL A 24 1.32 2.60 -1.77
C VAL A 24 1.67 3.23 -3.11
N CYS A 25 2.06 4.49 -3.10
CA CYS A 25 2.41 5.32 -4.23
C CYS A 25 3.92 5.41 -4.36
N ILE A 26 4.45 4.87 -5.46
CA ILE A 26 5.88 4.97 -5.78
C ILE A 26 6.08 6.19 -6.67
N HIS A 27 6.75 7.18 -6.12
CA HIS A 27 7.07 8.42 -6.81
C HIS A 27 8.37 8.29 -7.60
N HIS A 28 8.28 7.63 -8.75
CA HIS A 28 9.35 7.58 -9.74
C HIS A 28 8.84 7.98 -11.13
N GLU A 29 9.76 8.45 -11.96
CA GLU A 29 9.54 8.78 -13.36
C GLU A 29 10.66 8.14 -14.19
N GLY A 30 10.37 7.81 -15.44
CA GLY A 30 11.34 7.19 -16.34
C GLY A 30 11.22 5.67 -16.41
N ASP A 31 12.34 5.00 -16.62
CA ASP A 31 12.40 3.57 -16.91
C ASP A 31 12.67 2.76 -15.64
N ILE A 32 11.84 1.75 -15.37
CA ILE A 32 11.99 0.84 -14.22
C ILE A 32 12.25 -0.58 -14.72
N GLU A 33 13.38 -1.15 -14.30
CA GLU A 33 13.67 -2.57 -14.43
C GLU A 33 13.05 -3.32 -13.25
N ALA A 34 11.86 -3.88 -13.49
CA ALA A 34 11.07 -4.53 -12.46
C ALA A 34 11.47 -6.01 -12.30
N ASN A 35 12.47 -6.26 -11.47
CA ASN A 35 12.84 -7.62 -11.09
C ASN A 35 11.87 -8.18 -10.03
N ILE A 36 10.82 -8.89 -10.47
CA ILE A 36 9.76 -9.41 -9.58
C ILE A 36 10.31 -10.33 -8.49
N SER A 37 11.35 -11.12 -8.80
CA SER A 37 12.02 -12.02 -7.84
C SER A 37 13.09 -11.33 -6.99
N GLY A 38 13.52 -10.14 -7.37
CA GLY A 38 14.60 -9.41 -6.71
C GLY A 38 14.12 -8.64 -5.48
N GLU A 39 15.04 -8.40 -4.55
CA GLU A 39 14.79 -7.54 -3.38
C GLU A 39 14.80 -6.05 -3.74
N MET A 40 15.51 -5.68 -4.80
CA MET A 40 15.69 -4.30 -5.26
C MET A 40 15.29 -4.18 -6.72
N TRP A 41 14.66 -3.06 -7.06
CA TRP A 41 14.39 -2.62 -8.43
C TRP A 41 15.33 -1.47 -8.78
N HIS A 42 15.53 -1.30 -10.08
CA HIS A 42 16.37 -0.24 -10.62
C HIS A 42 15.49 0.74 -11.41
N ALA A 43 15.63 2.03 -11.15
CA ALA A 43 15.01 3.11 -11.91
C ALA A 43 16.07 3.98 -12.55
N SER A 44 15.82 4.42 -13.79
CA SER A 44 16.70 5.35 -14.51
C SER A 44 15.90 6.44 -15.23
N LYS A 45 16.45 7.67 -15.20
CA LYS A 45 15.89 8.84 -15.88
C LYS A 45 17.01 9.81 -16.23
N GLU A 46 17.12 10.18 -17.51
CA GLU A 46 18.00 11.27 -18.00
C GLU A 46 19.45 11.19 -17.49
N GLY A 47 20.02 9.98 -17.47
CA GLY A 47 21.39 9.74 -17.00
C GLY A 47 21.56 9.60 -15.48
N SER A 48 20.49 9.73 -14.71
CA SER A 48 20.45 9.34 -13.29
C SER A 48 19.93 7.91 -13.13
N SER A 49 20.49 7.17 -12.18
CA SER A 49 20.05 5.83 -11.80
C SER A 49 19.95 5.71 -10.28
N GLN A 50 18.98 4.92 -9.83
CA GLN A 50 18.80 4.60 -8.41
C GLN A 50 18.27 3.18 -8.24
N PHE A 51 18.65 2.57 -7.13
CA PHE A 51 18.07 1.32 -6.67
C PHE A 51 17.14 1.59 -5.50
N PHE A 52 15.99 0.92 -5.48
CA PHE A 52 15.02 1.01 -4.39
C PHE A 52 14.45 -0.38 -4.09
N LEU A 53 13.91 -0.56 -2.89
CA LEU A 53 13.31 -1.84 -2.49
C LEU A 53 12.17 -2.20 -3.43
N ASN A 54 12.07 -3.48 -3.77
CA ASN A 54 10.98 -4.01 -4.56
C ASN A 54 9.65 -3.65 -3.88
N PRO A 55 8.84 -2.77 -4.48
CA PRO A 55 7.68 -2.21 -3.82
C PRO A 55 6.58 -3.26 -3.63
N LEU A 56 6.56 -4.33 -4.44
CA LEU A 56 5.62 -5.43 -4.27
C LEU A 56 5.91 -6.25 -3.01
N ASN A 57 7.18 -6.39 -2.62
CA ASN A 57 7.55 -7.08 -1.39
C ASN A 57 7.34 -6.17 -0.18
N ALA A 58 7.76 -4.92 -0.28
CA ALA A 58 7.58 -3.93 0.78
C ALA A 58 6.09 -3.74 1.10
N SER A 59 5.23 -3.59 0.08
CA SER A 59 3.80 -3.35 0.27
C SER A 59 3.08 -4.50 0.97
N LYS A 60 3.41 -5.76 0.66
CA LYS A 60 2.87 -6.94 1.37
C LYS A 60 3.17 -6.91 2.86
N ILE A 61 4.41 -6.57 3.23
CA ILE A 61 4.82 -6.48 4.64
C ILE A 61 4.03 -5.36 5.34
N ARG A 62 3.87 -4.21 4.69
CA ARG A 62 3.11 -3.06 5.23
C ARG A 62 1.63 -3.42 5.40
N ALA A 63 1.03 -4.08 4.41
CA ALA A 63 -0.34 -4.56 4.47
C ALA A 63 -0.56 -5.57 5.60
N SER A 64 0.37 -6.51 5.80
CA SER A 64 0.32 -7.45 6.92
C SER A 64 0.37 -6.73 8.28
N LYS A 65 1.29 -5.78 8.45
CA LYS A 65 1.37 -4.99 9.69
C LYS A 65 0.08 -4.20 9.95
N LEU A 66 -0.50 -3.61 8.90
CA LEU A 66 -1.78 -2.93 9.04
C LEU A 66 -2.88 -3.90 9.48
N ALA A 67 -2.93 -5.09 8.88
CA ALA A 67 -3.89 -6.13 9.22
C ALA A 67 -3.82 -6.49 10.72
N ASP A 68 -2.59 -6.67 11.24
CA ASP A 68 -2.34 -6.94 12.65
C ASP A 68 -2.83 -5.78 13.54
N CYS A 69 -2.56 -4.53 13.15
CA CYS A 69 -2.98 -3.36 13.91
C CYS A 69 -4.50 -3.19 14.02
N ILE A 70 -5.24 -3.59 12.98
CA ILE A 70 -6.72 -3.43 12.94
C ILE A 70 -7.48 -4.72 13.28
N GLY A 71 -6.76 -5.82 13.52
CA GLY A 71 -7.35 -7.13 13.83
C GLY A 71 -8.00 -7.82 12.62
N ALA A 72 -7.56 -7.53 11.40
CA ALA A 72 -8.06 -8.19 10.20
C ALA A 72 -7.27 -9.49 9.92
N SER A 73 -7.94 -10.64 9.96
CA SER A 73 -7.31 -11.95 9.72
C SER A 73 -7.30 -12.37 8.24
N CYS A 74 -8.09 -11.72 7.40
CA CYS A 74 -8.18 -11.99 5.97
C CYS A 74 -8.63 -10.74 5.20
N GLY A 75 -8.73 -10.84 3.87
CA GLY A 75 -9.34 -9.80 3.03
C GLY A 75 -8.54 -8.50 2.88
N VAL A 76 -7.29 -8.47 3.36
CA VAL A 76 -6.35 -7.36 3.15
C VAL A 76 -5.58 -7.57 1.86
N ARG A 77 -5.53 -6.53 1.02
CA ARG A 77 -4.84 -6.55 -0.28
C ARG A 77 -3.97 -5.31 -0.44
N ASP A 78 -2.77 -5.51 -0.97
CA ASP A 78 -1.85 -4.45 -1.31
C ASP A 78 -1.99 -4.02 -2.78
N ILE A 79 -2.08 -2.71 -3.00
CA ILE A 79 -2.09 -2.08 -4.31
C ILE A 79 -0.87 -1.16 -4.39
N VAL A 80 0.05 -1.48 -5.29
CA VAL A 80 1.22 -0.65 -5.59
C VAL A 80 0.94 0.17 -6.83
N THR A 81 1.12 1.47 -6.70
CA THR A 81 0.77 2.44 -7.73
C THR A 81 1.98 3.28 -8.09
N PHE A 82 2.01 3.77 -9.31
CA PHE A 82 3.08 4.59 -9.84
C PHE A 82 2.49 5.87 -10.43
N ASN A 83 3.25 6.95 -10.33
CA ASN A 83 2.94 8.18 -11.03
C ASN A 83 2.93 7.95 -12.56
N ASN A 84 2.20 8.79 -13.28
CA ASN A 84 2.19 8.74 -14.75
C ASN A 84 3.61 8.92 -15.32
N GLY A 85 3.91 8.23 -16.40
CA GLY A 85 5.19 8.37 -17.12
C GLY A 85 6.27 7.34 -16.74
N VAL A 86 5.92 6.33 -15.94
CA VAL A 86 6.79 5.17 -15.70
C VAL A 86 6.67 4.16 -16.83
N ARG A 87 7.81 3.67 -17.33
CA ARG A 87 7.88 2.57 -18.29
C ARG A 87 8.59 1.38 -17.65
N PHE A 88 7.91 0.24 -17.63
CA PHE A 88 8.45 -0.98 -17.04
C PHE A 88 9.15 -1.85 -18.07
N TYR A 89 10.32 -2.36 -17.73
CA TYR A 89 11.07 -3.35 -18.50
C TYR A 89 11.31 -4.61 -17.67
N PRO A 90 11.18 -5.82 -18.25
CA PRO A 90 10.76 -6.12 -19.64
C PRO A 90 9.25 -5.94 -19.90
N GLY A 91 8.47 -5.66 -18.86
CA GLY A 91 7.04 -5.38 -18.93
C GLY A 91 6.49 -5.03 -17.55
N ARG A 92 5.28 -4.47 -17.51
CA ARG A 92 4.66 -4.07 -16.25
C ARG A 92 4.22 -5.30 -15.44
N PRO A 93 4.66 -5.44 -14.16
CA PRO A 93 4.16 -6.49 -13.30
C PRO A 93 2.64 -6.37 -13.05
N ALA A 94 1.98 -7.50 -12.81
CA ALA A 94 0.51 -7.56 -12.70
C ALA A 94 -0.08 -6.70 -11.57
N ASN A 95 0.68 -6.48 -10.49
CA ASN A 95 0.24 -5.72 -9.31
C ASN A 95 0.78 -4.28 -9.29
N CYS A 96 1.24 -3.77 -10.44
CA CYS A 96 1.67 -2.39 -10.60
C CYS A 96 0.64 -1.63 -11.44
N PHE A 97 0.05 -0.60 -10.85
CA PHE A 97 -1.02 0.18 -11.45
C PHE A 97 -0.62 1.64 -11.62
N ASP A 98 -1.23 2.33 -12.58
CA ASP A 98 -1.21 3.80 -12.58
C ASP A 98 -2.15 4.29 -11.48
N ASN A 99 -1.86 5.44 -10.86
CA ASN A 99 -2.71 6.01 -9.79
C ASN A 99 -4.19 6.13 -10.22
N SER A 100 -4.44 6.41 -11.50
CA SER A 100 -5.79 6.51 -12.08
C SER A 100 -6.53 5.17 -12.18
N GLN A 101 -5.84 4.04 -12.10
CA GLN A 101 -6.40 2.69 -12.22
C GLN A 101 -6.86 2.10 -10.88
N VAL A 102 -6.48 2.71 -9.74
CA VAL A 102 -6.83 2.21 -8.40
C VAL A 102 -8.33 2.02 -8.19
N PRO A 103 -9.21 3.00 -8.52
CA PRO A 103 -10.64 2.82 -8.31
C PRO A 103 -11.18 1.63 -9.12
N ILE A 104 -10.69 1.45 -10.35
CA ILE A 104 -11.11 0.36 -11.23
C ILE A 104 -10.68 -0.99 -10.65
N GLU A 105 -9.47 -1.09 -10.12
CA GLU A 105 -8.98 -2.33 -9.49
C GLU A 105 -9.80 -2.68 -8.25
N VAL A 106 -10.09 -1.72 -7.37
CA VAL A 106 -10.93 -1.93 -6.19
C VAL A 106 -12.34 -2.38 -6.58
N MET A 107 -12.92 -1.80 -7.65
CA MET A 107 -14.27 -2.15 -8.13
C MET A 107 -14.38 -3.56 -8.75
N ARG A 108 -13.28 -4.26 -9.03
CA ARG A 108 -13.32 -5.64 -9.54
C ARG A 108 -13.77 -6.65 -8.48
N TYR A 109 -13.67 -6.29 -7.21
CA TYR A 109 -14.07 -7.13 -6.10
C TYR A 109 -15.57 -6.94 -5.84
N THR A 110 -16.37 -7.95 -6.15
CA THR A 110 -17.84 -7.90 -6.07
C THR A 110 -18.42 -8.77 -4.97
N GLN A 111 -17.63 -9.69 -4.41
CA GLN A 111 -18.07 -10.57 -3.33
C GLN A 111 -17.89 -9.90 -1.97
N CYS A 112 -18.99 -9.68 -1.25
CA CYS A 112 -18.93 -9.19 0.12
C CYS A 112 -18.28 -10.25 1.02
N ILE A 113 -17.21 -9.86 1.72
CA ILE A 113 -16.50 -10.69 2.70
C ILE A 113 -16.53 -10.10 4.11
N PHE A 114 -16.93 -8.83 4.24
CA PHE A 114 -17.06 -8.15 5.53
C PHE A 114 -18.47 -7.61 5.75
N SER A 115 -18.98 -7.78 6.97
CA SER A 115 -20.18 -7.11 7.45
C SER A 115 -19.90 -5.64 7.79
N HIS A 116 -20.96 -4.84 7.89
CA HIS A 116 -20.83 -3.45 8.34
C HIS A 116 -20.24 -3.33 9.75
N GLU A 117 -20.54 -4.28 10.64
CA GLU A 117 -19.97 -4.31 11.98
C GLU A 117 -18.46 -4.55 11.93
N GLN A 118 -17.99 -5.49 11.12
CA GLN A 118 -16.56 -5.74 10.90
C GLN A 118 -15.86 -4.49 10.37
N LEU A 119 -16.46 -3.78 9.41
CA LEU A 119 -15.88 -2.53 8.89
C LEU A 119 -15.75 -1.45 9.97
N ARG A 120 -16.75 -1.31 10.85
CA ARG A 120 -16.68 -0.38 11.99
C ARG A 120 -15.59 -0.80 12.98
N TYR A 121 -15.40 -2.09 13.23
CA TYR A 121 -14.30 -2.58 14.06
C TYR A 121 -12.93 -2.24 13.46
N PHE A 122 -12.74 -2.43 12.16
CA PHE A 122 -11.48 -2.06 11.49
C PHE A 122 -11.22 -0.55 11.53
N GLU A 123 -12.25 0.26 11.31
CA GLU A 123 -12.18 1.72 11.42
C GLU A 123 -11.78 2.16 12.84
N GLN A 124 -12.40 1.57 13.88
CA GLN A 124 -12.02 1.81 15.26
C GLN A 124 -10.58 1.39 15.55
N GLY A 125 -10.13 0.26 15.00
CA GLY A 125 -8.74 -0.19 15.08
C GLY A 125 -7.74 0.81 14.50
N LEU A 126 -8.04 1.37 13.31
CA LEU A 126 -7.22 2.43 12.70
C LEU A 126 -7.10 3.66 13.60
N TYR A 127 -8.21 4.10 14.21
CA TYR A 127 -8.21 5.24 15.13
C TYR A 127 -7.43 4.95 16.41
N ALA A 128 -7.68 3.80 17.05
CA ALA A 128 -7.02 3.42 18.29
C ALA A 128 -5.50 3.30 18.14
N ALA A 129 -5.03 2.63 17.07
CA ALA A 129 -3.62 2.50 16.77
C ALA A 129 -2.97 3.86 16.47
N SER A 130 -3.67 4.74 15.74
CA SER A 130 -3.20 6.11 15.50
C SER A 130 -3.04 6.92 16.80
N HIS A 131 -3.94 6.75 17.77
CA HIS A 131 -3.86 7.43 19.06
C HIS A 131 -2.75 6.88 19.96
N GLY A 132 -2.55 5.56 19.99
CA GLY A 132 -1.46 4.93 20.75
C GLY A 132 -0.08 5.45 20.32
N LEU A 133 0.14 5.57 19.00
CA LEU A 133 1.39 6.10 18.44
C LEU A 133 1.66 7.55 18.83
N ASN A 134 0.62 8.39 18.87
CA ASN A 134 0.76 9.79 19.29
C ASN A 134 1.16 9.90 20.77
N GLN A 135 0.61 9.05 21.65
CA GLN A 135 0.98 9.02 23.06
C GLN A 135 2.43 8.55 23.27
N SER A 136 2.85 7.48 22.59
CA SER A 136 4.22 6.98 22.66
C SER A 136 5.25 8.02 22.19
N ARG A 137 4.95 8.77 21.13
CA ARG A 137 5.81 9.86 20.64
C ARG A 137 5.93 11.02 21.65
N GLN A 138 4.86 11.36 22.35
CA GLN A 138 4.88 12.41 23.37
C GLN A 138 5.65 12.02 24.63
N THR A 139 5.70 10.73 24.97
CA THR A 139 6.47 10.22 26.12
C THR A 139 7.96 10.02 25.84
N ALA A 140 8.35 9.99 24.56
CA ALA A 140 9.74 9.76 24.13
C ALA A 140 10.51 11.07 23.80
N SER A 141 9.83 12.22 23.88
CA SER A 141 10.36 13.58 23.69
C SER A 141 10.50 14.32 25.00
#